data_AF-X1D3K7-F1
#
_entry.id   AF-X1D3K7-F1
#
_cell.length_a   1.000
_cell.length_b   1.000
_cell.length_c   1.000
_cell.angle_alpha   90.00
_cell.angle_beta   90.00
_cell.angle_gamma   90.00
#
_symmetry.space_group_name_H-M   'P 1'
#
loop_
_entity.id
_entity.type
_entity.pdbx_description
1 polymer ?
#
loop_
_entity_poly.entity_id
_entity_poly.type
_entity_poly.pdbx_seq_one_letter_code
_entity_poly.pdbx_strand_id
1 'polypeptide(L)'
;MILDKLAESEAKELMQKHTLKRDENFFMLSKGDLEEYYPEKKLISALTTLYDLELEEQERKEIVKSPRCKNIEKLLASKLHYQPEGEWKTPVAEAVAKSMHVEEIDNEIRTILDRINTELGLR
;
A
#
# COMPACT_ATOMS: atom_id res chain seq x y z
N MET A 1 10.54 9.97 1.18
CA MET A 1 9.42 9.42 1.99
C MET A 1 8.19 9.30 1.11
N ILE A 2 7.38 8.25 1.27
CA ILE A 2 6.09 8.10 0.57
C ILE A 2 5.00 8.24 1.62
N LEU A 3 4.01 9.09 1.37
CA LEU A 3 2.91 9.38 2.28
C LEU A 3 1.59 9.00 1.63
N ASP A 4 0.77 8.26 2.36
CA ASP A 4 -0.61 7.96 1.98
C ASP A 4 -1.46 9.24 2.01
N LYS A 5 -2.54 9.28 1.22
CA LYS A 5 -3.43 10.44 1.13
C LYS A 5 -4.06 10.82 2.48
N LEU A 6 -4.22 9.84 3.36
CA LEU A 6 -4.70 10.07 4.73
C LEU A 6 -3.78 10.97 5.55
N ALA A 7 -2.48 11.06 5.22
CA ALA A 7 -1.51 11.92 5.88
C ALA A 7 -1.44 13.34 5.26
N GLU A 8 -2.34 13.72 4.34
CA GLU A 8 -2.25 15.00 3.62
C GLU A 8 -2.28 16.22 4.56
N SER A 9 -3.12 16.21 5.60
CA SER A 9 -3.20 17.31 6.57
C SER A 9 -1.88 17.48 7.34
N GLU A 10 -1.32 16.38 7.82
CA GLU A 10 -0.05 16.35 8.54
C GLU A 10 1.12 16.77 7.64
N ALA A 11 1.10 16.31 6.39
CA ALA A 11 2.08 16.71 5.38
C ALA A 11 2.04 18.22 5.13
N LYS A 12 0.85 18.83 5.04
CA LYS A 12 0.69 20.28 4.86
C LYS A 12 1.29 21.06 6.04
N GLU A 13 1.09 20.61 7.27
CA GLU A 13 1.70 21.25 8.44
C GLU A 13 3.23 21.16 8.42
N LEU A 14 3.77 19.99 8.07
CA LEU A 14 5.21 19.79 7.98
C LEU A 14 5.84 20.56 6.81
N MET A 15 5.09 20.81 5.73
CA MET A 15 5.51 21.70 4.65
C MET A 15 5.60 23.17 5.10
N GLN A 16 4.60 23.64 5.87
CA GLN A 16 4.63 25.00 6.43
C GLN A 16 5.83 25.19 7.38
N LYS A 17 6.23 24.13 8.09
CA LYS A 17 7.42 24.10 8.97
C LYS A 17 8.75 23.92 8.21
N HIS A 18 8.72 23.83 6.87
CA HIS A 18 9.87 23.57 6.00
C HIS A 18 10.61 22.24 6.28
N THR A 19 9.96 21.31 6.98
CA THR A 19 10.47 19.94 7.21
C THR A 19 10.26 19.08 5.98
N LEU A 20 9.08 19.17 5.37
CA LEU A 20 8.76 18.50 4.12
C LEU A 20 8.82 19.50 2.97
N LYS A 21 9.54 19.11 1.92
CA LYS A 21 9.66 19.86 0.69
C LYS A 21 9.15 18.98 -0.44
N ARG A 22 8.07 19.47 -1.06
CA ARG A 22 7.44 18.80 -2.18
C ARG A 22 8.50 18.69 -3.26
N ASP A 23 8.67 17.49 -3.79
CA ASP A 23 9.72 17.23 -4.77
C ASP A 23 11.15 17.42 -4.28
N GLU A 24 11.42 17.18 -3.00
CA GLU A 24 12.79 16.88 -2.55
C GLU A 24 12.78 15.61 -1.71
N ASN A 25 11.98 15.60 -0.63
CA ASN A 25 12.08 14.58 0.39
C ASN A 25 10.79 13.78 0.63
N PHE A 26 9.68 14.12 -0.05
CA PHE A 26 8.46 13.33 0.02
C PHE A 26 7.66 13.25 -1.28
N PHE A 27 6.86 12.18 -1.36
CA PHE A 27 5.82 11.94 -2.35
C PHE A 27 4.50 11.72 -1.61
N MET A 28 3.42 12.31 -2.12
CA MET A 28 2.07 12.07 -1.64
C MET A 28 1.36 11.23 -2.69
N LEU A 29 0.86 10.06 -2.28
CA LEU A 29 0.09 9.20 -3.16
C LEU A 29 -1.23 9.88 -3.57
N SER A 30 -1.59 9.74 -4.84
CA SER A 30 -2.85 10.26 -5.37
C SER A 30 -4.06 9.46 -4.89
N LYS A 31 -3.91 8.14 -4.71
CA LYS A 31 -4.90 7.21 -4.16
C LYS A 31 -4.85 7.19 -2.63
N GLY A 32 -5.83 6.54 -2.00
CA GLY A 32 -6.02 6.54 -0.55
C GLY A 32 -4.80 6.00 0.22
N ASP A 33 -4.48 4.73 0.00
CA ASP A 33 -3.37 4.00 0.63
C ASP A 33 -2.55 3.25 -0.42
N LEU A 34 -1.35 2.76 -0.03
CA LEU A 34 -0.48 1.99 -0.91
C LEU A 34 -1.17 0.73 -1.49
N GLU A 35 -2.06 0.10 -0.72
CA GLU A 35 -2.77 -1.10 -1.14
C GLU A 35 -3.72 -0.86 -2.33
N GLU A 36 -4.18 0.38 -2.53
CA GLU A 36 -4.96 0.78 -3.71
C GLU A 36 -4.16 0.74 -5.03
N TYR A 37 -2.84 0.61 -4.96
CA TYR A 37 -1.99 0.42 -6.13
C TYR A 37 -1.74 -1.05 -6.46
N TYR A 38 -2.13 -1.97 -5.59
CA TYR A 38 -1.92 -3.40 -5.84
C TYR A 38 -2.96 -3.95 -6.82
N PRO A 39 -2.56 -4.82 -7.76
CA PRO A 39 -3.49 -5.57 -8.59
C PRO A 39 -4.40 -6.44 -7.72
N GLU A 40 -5.72 -6.31 -7.90
CA GLU A 40 -6.73 -6.94 -7.04
C GLU A 40 -6.52 -8.45 -6.87
N LYS A 41 -6.29 -9.14 -8.00
CA LYS A 41 -6.06 -10.60 -7.99
C LYS A 41 -4.84 -11.00 -7.17
N LYS A 42 -3.78 -10.20 -7.21
CA LYS A 42 -2.51 -10.48 -6.52
C LYS A 42 -2.62 -10.18 -5.03
N LEU A 43 -3.29 -9.09 -4.69
CA LEU A 43 -3.62 -8.76 -3.30
C LEU A 43 -4.46 -9.87 -2.66
N ILE A 44 -5.55 -10.29 -3.31
CA ILE A 44 -6.40 -11.37 -2.81
C ILE A 44 -5.59 -12.67 -2.69
N SER A 45 -4.81 -13.03 -3.71
CA SER A 45 -3.98 -14.24 -3.68
C SER A 45 -2.93 -14.21 -2.55
N ALA A 46 -2.34 -13.05 -2.27
CA ALA A 46 -1.38 -12.89 -1.18
C ALA A 46 -2.06 -13.09 0.17
N LEU A 47 -3.23 -12.48 0.40
CA LEU A 47 -4.01 -12.64 1.63
C LEU A 47 -4.43 -14.09 1.86
N THR A 48 -4.94 -14.78 0.84
CA THR A 48 -5.35 -16.19 0.96
C THR A 48 -4.17 -17.10 1.25
N THR A 49 -3.00 -16.85 0.63
CA THR A 49 -1.83 -17.72 0.78
C THR A 49 -1.10 -17.51 2.11
N LEU A 50 -0.92 -16.25 2.53
CA LEU A 50 -0.16 -15.92 3.74
C LEU A 50 -0.89 -16.27 5.03
N TYR A 51 -2.23 -16.17 5.01
CA TYR A 51 -3.06 -16.32 6.19
C TYR A 51 -4.00 -17.53 6.13
N ASP A 52 -3.85 -18.38 5.10
CA ASP A 52 -4.69 -19.57 4.86
C ASP A 52 -6.20 -19.26 4.93
N LEU A 53 -6.59 -18.16 4.27
CA LEU A 53 -7.95 -17.64 4.32
C LEU A 53 -8.79 -18.18 3.16
N GLU A 54 -9.94 -18.75 3.49
CA GLU A 54 -11.04 -18.91 2.54
C GLU A 54 -11.89 -17.64 2.51
N LEU A 55 -11.85 -16.96 1.36
CA LEU A 55 -12.57 -15.70 1.12
C LEU A 55 -13.79 -15.90 0.25
N GLU A 56 -14.95 -15.53 0.78
CA GLU A 56 -16.21 -15.48 0.06
C GLU A 56 -16.21 -14.35 -0.98
N GLU A 57 -17.11 -14.45 -1.96
CA GLU A 57 -17.32 -13.45 -3.02
C GLU A 57 -17.52 -12.04 -2.44
N GLN A 58 -18.30 -11.92 -1.36
CA GLN A 58 -18.57 -10.62 -0.72
C GLN A 58 -17.31 -10.06 -0.05
N GLU A 59 -16.52 -10.89 0.61
CA GLU A 59 -15.28 -10.47 1.28
C GLU A 59 -14.27 -9.95 0.25
N ARG A 60 -14.13 -10.64 -0.89
CA ARG A 60 -13.29 -10.18 -2.02
C ARG A 60 -13.71 -8.80 -2.52
N LYS A 61 -15.02 -8.55 -2.62
CA LYS A 61 -15.57 -7.26 -3.03
C LYS A 61 -15.34 -6.16 -1.99
N GLU A 62 -15.37 -6.48 -0.70
CA GLU A 62 -15.07 -5.50 0.34
C GLU A 62 -13.58 -5.13 0.39
N ILE A 63 -12.66 -6.10 0.23
CA ILE A 63 -11.20 -5.86 0.25
C ILE A 63 -10.78 -4.82 -0.78
N VAL A 64 -11.37 -4.84 -1.98
CA VAL A 64 -10.94 -3.97 -3.09
C VAL A 64 -11.49 -2.55 -3.00
N LYS A 65 -12.45 -2.28 -2.11
CA LYS A 65 -12.99 -0.94 -1.87
C LYS A 65 -12.00 -0.08 -1.10
N SER A 66 -11.98 1.21 -1.41
CA SER A 66 -11.21 2.20 -0.66
C SER A 66 -11.88 2.51 0.70
N PRO A 67 -11.12 2.70 1.78
CA PRO A 67 -9.67 2.47 1.90
C PRO A 67 -9.37 0.98 2.08
N ARG A 68 -8.49 0.42 1.24
CA ARG A 68 -8.23 -1.02 1.21
C ARG A 68 -7.56 -1.48 2.50
N CYS A 69 -6.64 -0.68 3.06
CA CYS A 69 -5.96 -1.03 4.31
C CYS A 69 -6.95 -1.35 5.45
N LYS A 70 -7.98 -0.52 5.64
CA LYS A 70 -8.97 -0.71 6.71
C LYS A 70 -9.87 -1.91 6.47
N ASN A 71 -10.20 -2.19 5.20
CA ASN A 71 -11.02 -3.34 4.86
C ASN A 71 -10.27 -4.65 5.06
N ILE A 72 -8.96 -4.67 4.74
CA ILE A 72 -8.08 -5.80 5.03
C ILE A 72 -7.91 -5.99 6.54
N GLU A 73 -7.66 -4.93 7.30
CA GLU A 73 -7.55 -5.00 8.76
C GLU A 73 -8.81 -5.59 9.40
N LYS A 74 -10.00 -5.15 8.97
CA LYS A 74 -11.28 -5.69 9.45
C LYS A 74 -11.45 -7.16 9.12
N LEU A 75 -11.07 -7.58 7.92
CA LEU A 75 -11.13 -8.98 7.49
C LEU A 75 -10.17 -9.86 8.30
N LEU A 76 -8.93 -9.42 8.47
CA LEU A 76 -7.94 -10.16 9.26
C LEU A 76 -8.39 -10.25 10.72
N ALA A 77 -8.92 -9.17 11.29
CA ALA A 77 -9.46 -9.17 12.65
C ALA A 77 -10.70 -10.07 12.82
N SER A 78 -11.49 -10.30 11.77
CA SER A 78 -12.66 -11.19 11.85
C SER A 78 -12.32 -12.66 11.66
N LYS A 79 -11.27 -12.97 10.89
CA LYS A 79 -10.88 -14.36 10.55
C LYS A 79 -9.77 -14.90 11.46
N LEU A 80 -8.88 -14.06 11.96
CA LEU A 80 -7.74 -14.46 12.76
C LEU A 80 -8.03 -14.28 14.26
N HIS A 81 -7.52 -15.20 15.07
CA HIS A 81 -7.60 -15.12 16.53
C HIS A 81 -6.62 -14.12 17.16
N TYR A 82 -5.79 -13.46 16.35
CA TYR A 82 -4.83 -12.44 16.76
C TYR A 82 -4.99 -11.22 15.84
N GLN A 83 -4.68 -10.03 16.35
CA GLN A 83 -4.75 -8.79 15.58
C GLN A 83 -3.37 -8.48 14.99
N PRO A 84 -3.20 -8.57 13.66
CA PRO A 84 -1.94 -8.18 13.03
C PRO A 84 -1.88 -6.66 12.79
N GLU A 85 -2.23 -5.82 13.78
CA GLU A 85 -2.31 -4.36 13.61
C GLU A 85 -1.03 -3.80 12.96
N GLY A 86 -1.14 -3.40 11.68
CA GLY A 86 0.00 -2.96 10.86
C GLY A 86 1.01 -4.04 10.47
N GLU A 87 1.16 -5.13 11.23
CA GLU A 87 2.13 -6.20 10.98
C GLU A 87 1.85 -6.97 9.68
N TRP A 88 0.60 -7.02 9.23
CA TRP A 88 0.24 -7.71 7.99
C TRP A 88 0.76 -7.01 6.73
N LYS A 89 1.00 -5.69 6.79
CA LYS A 89 1.28 -4.88 5.60
C LYS A 89 2.55 -5.32 4.90
N THR A 90 3.63 -5.56 5.66
CA THR A 90 4.93 -5.91 5.09
C THR A 90 4.92 -7.28 4.38
N PRO A 91 4.46 -8.38 5.02
CA PRO A 91 4.36 -9.68 4.35
C PRO A 91 3.47 -9.65 3.10
N VAL A 92 2.32 -8.97 3.17
CA VAL A 92 1.41 -8.86 2.02
C VAL A 92 2.03 -8.05 0.90
N ALA A 93 2.65 -6.90 1.20
CA ALA A 93 3.33 -6.08 0.21
C ALA A 93 4.46 -6.85 -0.48
N GLU A 94 5.26 -7.61 0.27
CA GLU A 94 6.31 -8.46 -0.30
C GLU A 94 5.75 -9.55 -1.22
N ALA A 95 4.70 -10.25 -0.80
CA ALA A 95 4.08 -11.32 -1.58
C ALA A 95 3.47 -10.77 -2.88
N VAL A 96 2.77 -9.63 -2.80
CA VAL A 96 2.23 -8.93 -3.96
C VAL A 96 3.38 -8.53 -4.90
N ALA A 97 4.41 -7.85 -4.41
CA ALA A 97 5.55 -7.39 -5.21
C ALA A 97 6.27 -8.55 -5.90
N LYS A 98 6.53 -9.66 -5.21
CA LYS A 98 7.17 -10.86 -5.79
C LYS A 98 6.34 -11.51 -6.89
N SER A 99 5.01 -11.39 -6.80
CA SER A 99 4.11 -11.95 -7.80
C SER A 99 3.88 -11.02 -9.00
N MET A 100 4.23 -9.73 -8.91
CA MET A 100 3.96 -8.71 -9.93
C MET A 100 4.98 -8.72 -11.07
N HIS A 101 4.49 -8.53 -12.29
CA HIS A 101 5.31 -8.11 -13.42
C HIS A 101 5.48 -6.59 -13.40
N VAL A 102 6.57 -6.10 -13.99
CA VAL A 102 6.90 -4.67 -14.01
C VAL A 102 5.79 -3.85 -14.66
N GLU A 103 5.13 -4.40 -15.68
CA GLU A 103 4.04 -3.76 -16.41
C GLU A 103 2.79 -3.52 -15.56
N GLU A 104 2.61 -4.29 -14.48
CA GLU A 104 1.47 -4.17 -13.56
C GLU A 104 1.73 -3.15 -12.45
N ILE A 105 2.96 -2.65 -12.31
CA ILE A 105 3.28 -1.56 -11.38
C ILE A 105 2.68 -0.28 -11.94
N ASP A 106 1.76 0.31 -11.18
CA ASP A 106 1.12 1.59 -11.47
C ASP A 106 2.16 2.67 -11.81
N ASN A 107 1.86 3.50 -12.81
CA ASN A 107 2.76 4.53 -13.31
C ASN A 107 3.20 5.52 -12.24
N GLU A 108 2.32 5.85 -11.27
CA GLU A 108 2.68 6.72 -10.16
C GLU A 108 3.75 6.07 -9.28
N ILE A 109 3.55 4.81 -8.89
CA ILE A 109 4.51 4.04 -8.10
C ILE A 109 5.83 3.90 -8.86
N ARG A 110 5.79 3.63 -10.16
CA ARG A 110 6.99 3.55 -11.00
C ARG A 110 7.78 4.85 -11.01
N THR A 111 7.09 5.98 -11.16
CA THR A 111 7.70 7.32 -11.15
C THR A 111 8.36 7.62 -9.81
N ILE A 112 7.71 7.25 -8.70
CA ILE A 112 8.26 7.40 -7.35
C ILE A 112 9.54 6.56 -7.20
N LEU A 113 9.51 5.29 -7.61
CA LEU A 113 10.66 4.38 -7.53
C LEU A 113 11.83 4.85 -8.39
N ASP A 114 11.58 5.27 -9.63
CA ASP A 114 12.61 5.79 -10.54
C ASP A 114 13.34 6.99 -9.94
N ARG A 115 12.58 7.86 -9.29
CA ARG A 115 13.14 9.04 -8.64
C ARG A 115 13.96 8.67 -7.40
N ILE A 116 13.48 7.75 -6.56
CA ILE A 116 14.24 7.23 -5.41
C ILE A 116 15.58 6.64 -5.89
N ASN A 117 15.56 5.84 -6.95
CA ASN A 117 16.78 5.24 -7.51
C ASN A 117 17.76 6.28 -8.05
N THR A 118 17.26 7.36 -8.65
CA THR A 118 18.07 8.47 -9.17
C THR A 118 18.76 9.22 -8.03
N GLU A 119 18.03 9.56 -6.96
CA GLU A 119 18.57 10.28 -5.80
C GLU A 119 19.57 9.44 -4.98
N LEU A 120 19.37 8.12 -4.92
CA LEU A 120 20.26 7.20 -4.19
C LEU A 120 21.47 6.73 -5.02
N GLY A 121 21.54 7.07 -6.31
CA GLY A 121 22.64 6.64 -7.19
C GLY A 121 22.69 5.12 -7.41
N LEU A 122 21.55 4.42 -7.33
CA LEU A 122 21.45 2.95 -7.41
C LEU A 122 21.44 2.41 -8.86
N ARG A 123 21.99 3.16 -9.83
CA ARG A 123 22.07 2.75 -11.24
C ARG A 123 23.47 2.33 -11.65
#